data_AF-A0A8T5TAP6-F1
#
_entry.id   AF-A0A8T5TAP6-F1
#
_cell.length_a   1.000
_cell.length_b   1.000
_cell.length_c   1.000
_cell.angle_alpha   90.00
_cell.angle_beta   90.00
_cell.angle_gamma   90.00
#
_symmetry.space_group_name_H-M   'P 1'
#
loop_
_entity.id
_entity.type
_entity.pdbx_description
1 polymer ?
#
loop_
_entity_poly.entity_id
_entity_poly.type
_entity_poly.pdbx_seq_one_letter_code
_entity_poly.pdbx_strand_id
1 'polypeptide(L)' 'MKKRCWGPLWARAKYSQLYPELLNDLKAIEIIKNVDYDFSNIETYLGEWRGLGLLVRAKNFDIAVKEFIENRPSATI' A
#
# COMPACT_ATOMS: atom_id res chain seq x y z
N MET A 1 13.32 -13.11 -10.54
CA MET A 1 13.59 -11.93 -9.68
C MET A 1 12.65 -10.78 -10.06
N LYS A 2 12.25 -9.92 -9.10
CA LYS A 2 11.31 -8.75 -9.21
C LYS A 2 9.78 -8.95 -8.97
N LYS A 3 9.31 -9.96 -8.20
CA LYS A 3 7.88 -10.07 -7.81
C LYS A 3 7.50 -9.51 -6.41
N ARG A 4 8.47 -9.20 -5.54
CA ARG A 4 8.20 -8.88 -4.12
C ARG A 4 7.58 -7.48 -3.88
N CYS A 5 7.90 -6.46 -4.67
CA CYS A 5 7.40 -5.10 -4.44
C CYS A 5 5.97 -4.88 -4.97
N TRP A 6 5.51 -5.72 -5.89
CA TRP A 6 4.20 -5.57 -6.53
C TRP A 6 3.03 -5.90 -5.60
N GLY A 7 3.19 -6.84 -4.67
CA GLY A 7 2.15 -7.21 -3.71
C GLY A 7 1.71 -6.03 -2.83
N PRO A 8 2.63 -5.37 -2.11
CA PRO A 8 2.30 -4.18 -1.32
C PRO A 8 1.72 -3.03 -2.16
N LEU A 9 2.27 -2.78 -3.36
CA LEU A 9 1.75 -1.73 -4.25
C LEU A 9 0.30 -2.02 -4.68
N TRP A 10 0.03 -3.26 -5.07
CA TRP A 10 -1.33 -3.71 -5.43
C TRP A 10 -2.31 -3.58 -4.28
N ALA A 11 -1.92 -4.03 -3.08
CA ALA A 11 -2.79 -3.92 -1.92
C ALA A 11 -3.12 -2.46 -1.61
N ARG A 12 -2.12 -1.56 -1.62
CA ARG A 12 -2.36 -0.14 -1.40
C ARG A 12 -3.30 0.47 -2.44
N ALA A 13 -3.13 0.15 -3.72
CA ALA A 13 -4.03 0.63 -4.77
C ALA A 13 -5.46 0.09 -4.59
N LYS A 14 -5.62 -1.24 -4.47
CA LYS A 14 -6.94 -1.89 -4.34
C LYS A 14 -7.70 -1.39 -3.13
N TYR A 15 -7.07 -1.38 -1.95
CA TYR A 15 -7.78 -0.99 -0.73
C TYR A 15 -7.95 0.52 -0.60
N SER A 16 -7.15 1.34 -1.27
CA SER A 16 -7.44 2.78 -1.36
C SER A 16 -8.68 3.08 -2.20
N GLN A 17 -9.01 2.21 -3.16
CA GLN A 17 -10.25 2.32 -3.94
C GLN A 17 -11.46 1.77 -3.19
N LEU A 18 -11.30 0.68 -2.42
CA LEU A 18 -12.39 0.04 -1.68
C LEU A 18 -12.71 0.73 -0.35
N TYR A 19 -11.69 1.19 0.38
CA TYR A 19 -11.79 1.73 1.73
C TYR A 19 -10.96 3.03 1.87
N PRO A 20 -11.31 4.10 1.13
CA PRO A 20 -10.55 5.36 1.11
C PRO A 20 -10.45 6.03 2.50
N GLU A 21 -11.37 5.74 3.41
CA GLU A 21 -11.35 6.19 4.80
C GLU A 21 -10.26 5.51 5.65
N LEU A 22 -9.83 4.30 5.26
CA LEU A 22 -8.78 3.55 5.94
C LEU A 22 -7.40 3.88 5.38
N LEU A 23 -7.27 3.90 4.04
CA LEU A 23 -6.06 4.20 3.30
C LEU A 23 -6.41 4.95 2.02
N ASN A 24 -5.65 5.98 1.64
CA ASN A 24 -5.90 6.76 0.42
C ASN A 24 -4.60 7.04 -0.36
N ASP A 25 -3.93 5.98 -0.82
CA ASP A 25 -2.72 6.06 -1.62
C ASP A 25 -3.04 6.28 -3.11
N LEU A 26 -3.34 7.54 -3.45
CA LEU A 26 -3.64 7.96 -4.81
C LEU A 26 -2.49 7.66 -5.78
N LYS A 27 -1.25 7.71 -5.31
CA LYS A 27 -0.07 7.44 -6.14
C LYS A 27 0.04 5.95 -6.47
N ALA A 28 -0.29 5.04 -5.56
CA ALA A 28 -0.35 3.61 -5.87
C ALA A 28 -1.40 3.30 -6.94
N ILE A 29 -2.59 3.94 -6.84
CA ILE A 29 -3.65 3.81 -7.85
C ILE A 29 -3.13 4.28 -9.22
N GLU A 30 -2.48 5.43 -9.28
CA GLU A 30 -1.89 5.97 -10.51
C GLU A 30 -0.82 5.03 -11.08
N ILE A 31 0.12 4.54 -10.26
CA ILE A 31 1.19 3.66 -10.74
C ILE A 31 0.62 2.39 -11.35
N ILE A 32 -0.32 1.72 -10.68
CA ILE A 32 -0.88 0.47 -11.20
C ILE A 32 -1.66 0.67 -12.50
N LYS A 33 -2.35 1.81 -12.66
CA LYS A 33 -3.04 2.13 -13.91
C LYS A 33 -2.09 2.34 -15.10
N ASN A 34 -0.86 2.78 -14.85
CA ASN A 34 0.09 3.16 -15.90
C ASN A 34 1.19 2.12 -16.15
N VAL A 35 1.25 1.05 -15.36
CA VAL A 35 2.22 -0.03 -15.53
C VAL A 35 1.62 -1.12 -16.40
N ASP A 36 2.33 -1.51 -17.46
CA ASP A 36 2.01 -2.68 -18.29
C ASP A 36 2.39 -3.98 -17.56
N TYR A 37 1.61 -4.34 -16.54
CA TYR A 37 1.79 -5.55 -15.76
C TYR A 37 0.43 -6.13 -15.35
N ASP A 38 0.26 -7.43 -15.56
CA ASP A 38 -0.93 -8.15 -15.11
C ASP A 38 -0.85 -8.51 -13.62
N PHE A 39 -1.67 -7.82 -12.82
CA PHE A 39 -1.77 -8.01 -11.37
C PHE A 39 -2.69 -9.18 -10.95
N SER A 40 -3.36 -9.87 -11.87
CA SER A 40 -4.26 -11.00 -11.57
C SER A 40 -3.59 -12.06 -10.69
N ASN A 41 -2.35 -12.45 -11.05
CA ASN A 41 -1.55 -13.42 -10.29
C ASN A 41 -1.24 -12.96 -8.86
N ILE A 42 -1.12 -11.66 -8.64
CA ILE A 42 -0.86 -11.08 -7.31
C ILE A 42 -2.13 -11.09 -6.48
N GLU A 43 -3.25 -10.70 -7.08
CA GLU A 43 -4.56 -10.78 -6.44
C GLU A 43 -4.85 -12.20 -5.96
N THR A 44 -4.67 -13.20 -6.83
CA THR A 44 -4.87 -14.61 -6.48
C THR A 44 -3.89 -15.08 -5.41
N TYR A 45 -2.61 -14.72 -5.51
CA TYR A 45 -1.58 -15.15 -4.55
C TYR A 45 -1.76 -14.55 -3.14
N LEU A 46 -2.17 -13.29 -3.07
CA LEU A 46 -2.44 -12.63 -1.79
C LEU A 46 -3.75 -13.15 -1.20
N GLY A 47 -4.77 -13.30 -2.03
CA GLY A 47 -6.13 -13.53 -1.55
C GLY A 47 -6.57 -12.42 -0.59
N GLU A 48 -7.68 -12.65 0.10
CA GLU A 48 -8.27 -11.65 0.99
C GLU A 48 -7.39 -11.36 2.21
N TRP A 49 -7.02 -12.40 2.97
CA TRP A 49 -6.32 -12.23 4.25
C TRP A 49 -4.95 -11.58 4.13
N ARG A 50 -4.13 -11.96 3.14
CA ARG A 50 -2.80 -11.33 2.96
C ARG A 50 -2.93 -9.94 2.39
N GLY A 51 -3.92 -9.71 1.52
CA GLY A 51 -4.24 -8.37 1.03
C GLY A 51 -4.60 -7.42 2.19
N LEU A 52 -5.54 -7.82 3.05
CA LEU A 52 -5.93 -7.04 4.23
C LEU A 52 -4.76 -6.85 5.20
N GLY A 53 -3.91 -7.86 5.38
CA GLY A 53 -2.67 -7.72 6.16
C GLY A 53 -1.73 -6.64 5.60
N LEU A 54 -1.66 -6.49 4.28
CA LEU A 54 -0.88 -5.43 3.65
C LEU A 54 -1.53 -4.04 3.78
N LEU A 55 -2.87 -3.96 3.77
CA LEU A 55 -3.60 -2.72 4.11
C LEU A 55 -3.26 -2.26 5.53
N VAL A 56 -3.43 -3.15 6.53
CA VAL A 56 -3.13 -2.85 7.93
C VAL A 56 -1.67 -2.47 8.10
N ARG A 57 -0.75 -3.20 7.43
CA ARG A 57 0.66 -2.86 7.42
C ARG A 57 0.91 -1.44 6.90
N ALA A 58 0.33 -1.06 5.76
CA ALA A 58 0.49 0.28 5.20
C ALA A 58 0.00 1.35 6.18
N LYS A 59 -1.21 1.18 6.73
CA LYS A 59 -1.78 2.12 7.70
C LYS A 59 -0.92 2.30 8.95
N ASN A 60 -0.39 1.20 9.50
CA ASN A 60 0.46 1.26 10.68
C ASN A 60 1.79 1.99 10.42
N PHE A 61 2.36 1.86 9.21
CA PHE A 61 3.53 2.65 8.84
C PHE A 61 3.19 4.14 8.72
N ASP A 62 2.07 4.51 8.11
CA ASP A 62 1.65 5.92 8.00
C ASP A 62 1.46 6.54 9.39
N ILE A 63 0.84 5.81 10.33
CA ILE A 63 0.68 6.25 11.72
C ILE A 63 2.04 6.44 12.38
N ALA A 64 2.91 5.42 12.33
CA ALA A 64 4.23 5.49 12.95
C ALA A 64 5.10 6.63 12.40
N VAL A 65 5.03 6.88 11.09
CA VAL A 65 5.75 7.99 10.45
C VAL A 65 5.18 9.33 10.91
N LYS A 66 3.85 9.47 10.93
CA LYS A 66 3.20 10.70 11.39
C LYS A 66 3.56 11.02 12.85
N GLU A 67 3.45 10.03 13.74
CA GLU A 67 3.84 10.17 15.15
C GLU A 67 5.33 10.52 15.28
N PHE A 68 6.20 9.92 14.46
CA PHE A 68 7.62 10.25 14.46
C PHE A 68 7.88 11.71 14.06
N ILE A 69 7.24 12.21 13.01
CA ILE A 69 7.37 13.60 12.54
C ILE A 69 6.88 14.57 13.63
N GLU A 70 5.71 14.30 14.21
CA GLU A 70 5.11 15.15 15.24
C GLU A 70 6.02 15.29 16.47
N ASN A 71 6.70 14.20 16.85
CA ASN A 71 7.62 14.21 18.00
C ASN A 71 9.04 14.68 17.65
N ARG A 72 9.41 14.72 16.36
CA ARG A 72 10.78 15.05 15.89
C ARG A 72 10.72 15.87 14.59
N PRO A 73 10.25 17.14 14.63
CA PRO A 73 9.99 17.93 13.42
C PRO A 73 11.23 18.26 12.57
N SER A 74 12.44 18.13 13.13
CA SER A 74 13.71 18.32 12.42
C SER A 74 14.37 17.02 11.97
N ALA A 75 13.76 15.86 12.22
CA ALA A 75 14.30 14.58 11.80
C ALA A 75 14.07 14.31 10.30
N THR A 76 14.93 13.46 9.72
CA THR A 76 14.83 13.01 8.33
C THR A 76 14.18 11.62 8.26
N ILE A 77 13.38 11.38 7.23
CA ILE A 77 12.65 10.13 6.96
C ILE A 77 13.00 9.61 5.57
#